data_AF-A0A7Y6XG23-F1
#
_entry.id   AF-A0A7Y6XG23-F1
#
_cell.length_a   1.000
_cell.length_b   1.000
_cell.length_c   1.000
_cell.angle_alpha   90.00
_cell.angle_beta   90.00
_cell.angle_gamma   90.00
#
_symmetry.space_group_name_H-M   'P 1'
#
loop_
_entity.id
_entity.type
_entity.pdbx_description
1 polymer ?
#
loop_
_entity_poly.entity_id
_entity_poly.type
_entity_poly.pdbx_seq_one_letter_code
_entity_poly.pdbx_strand_id
1 'polypeptide(L)'
;MAVLLAAVLAQAPGPASLTLSRYRLNLLVDESVDADTLRSLAGSGTVLWLSTRSNMPRDSTLDALKSFPEVWLRVRPPLVEAHARQLARAPRVGLWVDATTLDLSGWHHRLGPRPVAVEIRGPMDVDVARRVSAVRPSRVAWYSRPEEATLAGWGEFVQLPGAKLMGPLAMDGPVSGGGAWTWRSPTSRGVVWVDSKGRVPAGVVRRIRVRELLEESALVSLFVQEPATELEIEVGADPESLGYARAWVERLEAAVSGSAR
;
A
#
# COMPACT_ATOMS: atom_id res chain seq x y z
N MET A 1 -35.39 35.96 -35.76
CA MET A 1 -34.39 35.19 -34.99
C MET A 1 -34.75 33.72 -35.15
N ALA A 2 -34.09 33.01 -36.06
CA ALA A 2 -33.07 31.99 -35.75
C ALA A 2 -33.62 30.96 -34.73
N VAL A 3 -34.18 29.82 -35.15
CA VAL A 3 -33.49 28.58 -35.61
C VAL A 3 -32.47 28.13 -34.55
N LEU A 4 -32.44 26.92 -34.01
CA LEU A 4 -33.24 25.70 -34.03
C LEU A 4 -32.43 24.73 -33.14
N LEU A 5 -33.08 23.71 -32.59
CA LEU A 5 -32.56 22.35 -32.42
C LEU A 5 -31.28 22.13 -31.59
N ALA A 6 -31.41 21.43 -30.47
CA ALA A 6 -31.12 19.99 -30.37
C ALA A 6 -29.76 19.82 -29.64
N ALA A 7 -29.53 18.88 -28.75
CA ALA A 7 -30.23 17.69 -28.32
C ALA A 7 -29.81 17.52 -26.84
N VAL A 8 -30.61 16.93 -25.95
CA VAL A 8 -30.63 15.47 -25.79
C VAL A 8 -29.30 14.83 -26.27
N LEU A 9 -28.23 15.10 -25.53
CA LEU A 9 -27.15 14.14 -25.35
C LEU A 9 -27.51 13.43 -24.03
N ALA A 10 -28.00 12.19 -23.95
CA ALA A 10 -27.74 11.06 -24.83
C ALA A 10 -26.30 11.07 -25.37
N GLN A 11 -25.34 11.36 -24.49
CA GLN A 11 -24.10 10.61 -24.57
C GLN A 11 -24.35 9.41 -23.67
N ALA A 12 -24.40 8.25 -24.32
CA ALA A 12 -24.40 6.95 -23.67
C ALA A 12 -23.44 6.95 -22.47
N PRO A 13 -23.59 6.03 -21.49
CA PRO A 13 -22.40 5.53 -20.86
C PRO A 13 -21.58 4.88 -21.99
N GLY A 14 -20.78 5.69 -22.70
CA GLY A 14 -19.61 5.17 -23.38
C GLY A 14 -18.87 4.35 -22.34
N PRO A 15 -18.27 3.21 -22.70
CA PRO A 15 -17.59 2.37 -21.73
C PRO A 15 -16.69 3.29 -20.92
N ALA A 16 -17.02 3.47 -19.64
CA ALA A 16 -16.26 4.31 -18.73
C ALA A 16 -15.00 3.50 -18.40
N SER A 17 -14.20 3.28 -19.44
CA SER A 17 -12.96 2.55 -19.34
C SER A 17 -12.14 3.30 -18.31
N LEU A 18 -11.81 2.59 -17.24
CA LEU A 18 -10.92 3.04 -16.18
C LEU A 18 -9.61 3.55 -16.79
N THR A 19 -9.54 4.83 -17.15
CA THR A 19 -8.29 5.46 -17.62
C THR A 19 -7.47 5.85 -16.40
N LEU A 20 -6.87 4.85 -15.77
CA LEU A 20 -5.97 5.05 -14.64
C LEU A 20 -4.60 5.50 -15.17
N SER A 21 -4.28 6.80 -15.07
CA SER A 21 -3.00 7.33 -15.54
C SER A 21 -1.78 6.76 -14.78
N ARG A 22 -2.01 6.19 -13.59
CA ARG A 22 -1.10 5.35 -12.77
C ARG A 22 -1.92 4.73 -11.64
N TYR A 23 -1.93 3.40 -11.50
CA TYR A 23 -2.45 2.75 -10.29
C TYR A 23 -1.29 2.29 -9.40
N ARG A 24 -1.58 2.07 -8.11
CA ARG A 24 -0.66 1.39 -7.19
C ARG A 24 -1.39 0.27 -6.47
N LEU A 25 -0.96 -0.97 -6.72
CA LEU A 25 -1.47 -2.16 -6.07
C LEU A 25 -0.40 -2.75 -5.16
N ASN A 26 -0.61 -2.64 -3.85
CA ASN A 26 0.28 -3.21 -2.83
C ASN A 26 -0.10 -4.67 -2.57
N LEU A 27 0.82 -5.59 -2.83
CA LEU A 27 0.66 -7.01 -2.56
C LEU A 27 1.44 -7.36 -1.31
N LEU A 28 0.75 -7.75 -0.22
CA LEU A 28 1.39 -8.32 0.96
C LEU A 28 1.50 -9.82 0.76
N VAL A 29 2.73 -10.30 0.63
CA VAL A 29 3.00 -11.70 0.31
C VAL A 29 3.91 -12.29 1.39
N ASP A 30 3.67 -13.55 1.74
CA ASP A 30 4.58 -14.32 2.60
C ASP A 30 5.62 -15.08 1.76
N GLU A 31 6.80 -15.33 2.32
CA GLU A 31 7.89 -16.07 1.65
C GLU A 31 7.56 -17.51 1.25
N SER A 32 6.41 -18.04 1.69
CA SER A 32 5.89 -19.34 1.26
C SER A 32 5.52 -19.39 -0.23
N VAL A 33 5.27 -18.26 -0.88
CA VAL A 33 5.02 -18.19 -2.33
C VAL A 33 6.32 -18.42 -3.11
N ASP A 34 6.28 -19.33 -4.08
CA ASP A 34 7.44 -19.66 -4.89
C ASP A 34 7.83 -18.52 -5.86
N ALA A 35 9.06 -18.57 -6.35
CA ALA A 35 9.64 -17.51 -7.18
C ALA A 35 8.91 -17.31 -8.52
N ASP A 36 8.44 -18.38 -9.17
CA ASP A 36 7.77 -18.27 -10.47
C ASP A 36 6.39 -17.65 -10.30
N THR A 37 5.67 -18.06 -9.25
CA THR A 37 4.41 -17.44 -8.85
C THR A 37 4.59 -15.98 -8.47
N LEU A 38 5.63 -15.61 -7.71
CA LEU A 38 5.94 -14.20 -7.43
C LEU A 38 6.13 -13.39 -8.72
N ARG A 39 6.89 -13.90 -9.70
CA ARG A 39 7.08 -13.19 -10.97
C ARG A 39 5.77 -12.98 -11.73
N SER A 40 4.84 -13.94 -11.67
CA SER A 40 3.53 -13.82 -12.32
C SER A 40 2.64 -12.72 -11.73
N LEU A 41 2.95 -12.21 -10.53
CA LEU A 41 2.22 -11.11 -9.88
C LEU A 41 2.82 -9.73 -10.18
N ALA A 42 3.90 -9.67 -10.98
CA ALA A 42 4.50 -8.41 -11.37
C ALA A 42 3.64 -7.68 -12.41
N GLY A 43 3.35 -6.41 -12.15
CA GLY A 43 2.70 -5.48 -13.08
C GLY A 43 3.36 -4.11 -12.97
N SER A 44 3.10 -3.23 -13.93
CA SER A 44 3.64 -1.87 -14.02
C SER A 44 3.32 -1.01 -12.80
N GLY A 45 2.15 -1.23 -12.16
CA GLY A 45 1.71 -0.53 -10.96
C GLY A 45 1.82 -1.33 -9.66
N THR A 46 2.46 -2.52 -9.66
CA THR A 46 2.50 -3.36 -8.46
C THR A 46 3.65 -2.99 -7.52
N VAL A 47 3.36 -3.02 -6.22
CA VAL A 47 4.32 -2.82 -5.13
C VAL A 47 4.30 -4.06 -4.25
N LEU A 48 5.42 -4.77 -4.18
CA LEU A 48 5.53 -6.00 -3.41
C LEU A 48 5.99 -5.71 -1.98
N TRP A 49 5.24 -6.19 -0.99
CA TRP A 49 5.61 -6.21 0.42
C TRP A 49 5.82 -7.66 0.83
N LEU A 50 7.07 -8.10 0.89
CA LEU A 50 7.41 -9.50 1.18
C LEU A 50 7.74 -9.67 2.66
N SER A 51 6.92 -10.45 3.37
CA SER A 51 7.23 -10.92 4.72
C SER A 51 8.07 -12.18 4.64
N THR A 52 9.25 -12.15 5.25
CA THR A 52 10.11 -13.34 5.37
C THR A 52 10.16 -13.84 6.81
N ARG A 53 10.40 -15.15 6.96
CA ARG A 53 10.70 -15.79 8.24
C ARG A 53 12.14 -15.54 8.67
N SER A 54 13.04 -15.30 7.71
CA SER A 54 14.45 -14.97 7.95
C SER A 54 14.93 -13.78 7.12
N ASN A 55 16.05 -13.17 7.49
CA ASN A 55 16.69 -12.13 6.67
C ASN A 55 17.54 -12.69 5.51
N MET A 56 17.43 -13.99 5.22
CA MET A 56 18.19 -14.69 4.18
C MET A 56 17.23 -15.26 3.13
N PRO A 57 16.61 -14.40 2.30
CA PRO A 57 15.76 -14.88 1.20
C PRO A 57 16.58 -15.74 0.23
N ARG A 58 15.93 -16.76 -0.35
CA ARG A 58 16.54 -17.63 -1.36
C ARG A 58 16.95 -16.82 -2.59
N ASP A 59 17.95 -17.30 -3.32
CA ASP A 59 18.43 -16.63 -4.55
C ASP A 59 17.33 -16.53 -5.61
N SER A 60 16.54 -17.58 -5.78
CA SER A 60 15.40 -17.58 -6.70
C SER A 60 14.34 -16.52 -6.31
N THR A 61 14.09 -16.34 -5.02
CA THR A 61 13.21 -15.28 -4.51
C THR A 61 13.78 -13.92 -4.84
N LEU A 62 15.06 -13.66 -4.54
CA LEU A 62 15.72 -12.37 -4.86
C LEU A 62 15.68 -12.04 -6.35
N ASP A 63 15.84 -13.04 -7.21
CA ASP A 63 15.72 -12.87 -8.66
C ASP A 63 14.29 -12.55 -9.08
N ALA A 64 13.28 -13.15 -8.43
CA ALA A 64 11.88 -12.81 -8.68
C ALA A 64 11.56 -11.35 -8.31
N LEU A 65 12.11 -10.84 -7.19
CA LEU A 65 11.89 -9.46 -6.73
C LEU A 65 12.29 -8.41 -7.78
N LYS A 66 13.24 -8.72 -8.67
CA LYS A 66 13.70 -7.80 -9.72
C LYS A 66 12.62 -7.47 -10.76
N SER A 67 11.58 -8.29 -10.85
CA SER A 67 10.47 -8.13 -11.80
C SER A 67 9.50 -7.02 -11.38
N PHE A 68 9.52 -6.63 -10.12
CA PHE A 68 8.60 -5.63 -9.57
C PHE A 68 9.17 -4.21 -9.69
N PRO A 69 8.32 -3.20 -9.99
CA PRO A 69 8.74 -1.80 -9.99
C PRO A 69 9.27 -1.34 -8.63
N GLU A 70 8.62 -1.78 -7.55
CA GLU A 70 8.95 -1.42 -6.18
C GLU A 70 8.76 -2.63 -5.23
N VAL A 71 9.74 -2.84 -4.34
CA VAL A 71 9.75 -3.98 -3.41
C VAL A 71 10.21 -3.55 -2.03
N TRP A 72 9.51 -4.04 -1.03
CA TRP A 72 9.79 -3.85 0.39
C TRP A 72 9.92 -5.22 1.06
N LEU A 73 11.12 -5.55 1.53
CA LEU A 73 11.41 -6.81 2.20
C LEU A 73 11.39 -6.61 3.72
N ARG A 74 10.57 -7.38 4.44
CA ARG A 74 10.56 -7.34 5.89
C ARG A 74 11.89 -7.82 6.44
N VAL A 75 12.53 -7.02 7.29
CA VAL A 75 13.76 -7.40 7.98
C VAL A 75 13.58 -7.30 9.49
N ARG A 76 14.30 -8.16 10.23
CA ARG A 76 14.20 -8.28 11.69
C ARG A 76 15.59 -8.18 12.32
N PRO A 77 15.86 -7.22 13.21
CA PRO A 77 17.12 -7.17 13.95
C PRO A 77 17.31 -8.40 14.86
N PRO A 78 18.56 -8.76 15.21
CA PRO A 78 19.81 -8.11 14.80
C PRO A 78 20.21 -8.46 13.36
N LEU A 79 20.79 -7.48 12.66
CA LEU A 79 21.35 -7.70 11.32
C LEU A 79 22.86 -7.93 11.36
N VAL A 80 23.29 -8.97 10.65
CA VAL A 80 24.71 -9.36 10.49
C VAL A 80 25.17 -9.15 9.05
N GLU A 81 26.48 -9.15 8.85
CA GLU A 81 27.11 -8.93 7.54
C GLU A 81 26.68 -9.93 6.46
N ALA A 82 26.33 -11.17 6.85
CA ALA A 82 25.78 -12.15 5.92
C ALA A 82 24.47 -11.67 5.26
N HIS A 83 23.60 -10.98 6.01
CA HIS A 83 22.36 -10.41 5.47
C HIS A 83 22.66 -9.31 4.44
N ALA A 84 23.64 -8.46 4.72
CA ALA A 84 24.08 -7.41 3.80
C ALA A 84 24.59 -7.99 2.49
N ARG A 85 25.43 -9.03 2.56
CA ARG A 85 25.95 -9.74 1.38
C ARG A 85 24.84 -10.40 0.57
N GLN A 86 23.85 -11.01 1.23
CA GLN A 86 22.72 -11.61 0.54
C GLN A 86 21.88 -10.56 -0.20
N LEU A 87 21.52 -9.47 0.48
CA LEU A 87 20.71 -8.41 -0.12
C LEU A 87 21.45 -7.59 -1.16
N ALA A 88 22.79 -7.57 -1.17
CA ALA A 88 23.59 -6.90 -2.21
C ALA A 88 23.25 -7.39 -3.63
N ARG A 89 22.73 -8.62 -3.78
CA ARG A 89 22.25 -9.18 -5.06
C ARG A 89 20.98 -8.52 -5.60
N ALA A 90 20.26 -7.77 -4.76
CA ALA A 90 19.04 -7.05 -5.11
C ALA A 90 19.08 -5.61 -4.53
N PRO A 91 19.92 -4.70 -5.06
CA PRO A 91 20.18 -3.38 -4.47
C PRO A 91 18.95 -2.45 -4.46
N ARG A 92 17.98 -2.68 -5.36
CA ARG A 92 16.73 -1.89 -5.44
C ARG A 92 15.67 -2.27 -4.41
N VAL A 93 15.83 -3.41 -3.73
CA VAL A 93 14.89 -3.86 -2.71
C VAL A 93 15.03 -2.98 -1.48
N GLY A 94 13.93 -2.32 -1.11
CA GLY A 94 13.80 -1.52 0.10
C GLY A 94 13.59 -2.38 1.33
N LEU A 95 13.86 -1.78 2.50
CA LEU A 95 13.72 -2.43 3.79
C LEU A 95 12.36 -2.09 4.39
N TRP A 96 11.60 -3.09 4.81
CA TRP A 96 10.39 -2.91 5.60
C TRP A 96 10.67 -3.29 7.04
N VAL A 97 10.45 -2.35 7.95
CA VAL A 97 10.85 -2.46 9.35
C VAL A 97 9.70 -2.08 10.26
N ASP A 98 9.60 -2.77 11.39
CA ASP A 98 8.67 -2.42 12.45
C ASP A 98 9.30 -1.33 13.33
N ALA A 99 8.57 -0.26 13.62
CA ALA A 99 9.05 0.86 14.42
C ALA A 99 9.52 0.46 15.82
N THR A 100 9.01 -0.63 16.39
CA THR A 100 9.46 -1.19 17.68
C THR A 100 10.88 -1.77 17.62
N THR A 101 11.34 -2.13 16.42
CA THR A 101 12.68 -2.67 16.19
C THR A 101 13.72 -1.60 15.83
N LEU A 102 13.27 -0.35 15.70
CA LEU A 102 14.15 0.80 15.49
C LEU A 102 14.80 1.19 16.81
N ASP A 103 16.12 1.25 16.81
CA ASP A 103 16.93 1.74 17.91
C ASP A 103 17.96 2.76 17.39
N LEU A 104 18.72 3.34 18.33
CA LEU A 104 19.78 4.29 17.99
C LEU A 104 21.05 3.62 17.44
N SER A 105 21.08 2.29 17.29
CA SER A 105 22.25 1.57 16.80
C SER A 105 22.51 1.77 15.29
N GLY A 106 21.51 2.28 14.56
CA GLY A 106 21.62 2.52 13.12
C GLY A 106 21.84 1.24 12.32
N TRP A 107 21.37 0.08 12.83
CA TRP A 107 21.61 -1.24 12.22
C TRP A 107 21.25 -1.30 10.73
N HIS A 108 20.26 -0.54 10.29
CA HIS A 108 19.78 -0.52 8.91
C HIS A 108 20.86 0.00 7.93
N HIS A 109 21.76 0.88 8.36
CA HIS A 109 22.89 1.35 7.54
C HIS A 109 23.85 0.22 7.16
N ARG A 110 23.89 -0.87 7.93
CA ARG A 110 24.72 -2.05 7.63
C ARG A 110 24.29 -2.79 6.36
N LEU A 111 23.06 -2.56 5.88
CA LEU A 111 22.56 -3.14 4.63
C LEU A 111 22.82 -2.29 3.38
N GLY A 112 23.55 -1.18 3.53
CA GLY A 112 23.88 -0.24 2.45
C GLY A 112 22.79 0.81 2.20
N PRO A 113 22.98 1.68 1.18
CA PRO A 113 22.06 2.75 0.86
C PRO A 113 20.78 2.16 0.25
N ARG A 114 19.72 2.07 1.04
CA ARG A 114 18.42 1.52 0.63
C ARG A 114 17.28 2.37 1.16
N PRO A 115 16.16 2.47 0.42
CA PRO A 115 14.98 3.11 0.94
C PRO A 115 14.42 2.26 2.10
N VAL A 116 13.83 2.93 3.09
CA VAL A 116 13.24 2.30 4.27
C VAL A 116 11.76 2.62 4.34
N ALA A 117 10.93 1.60 4.48
CA ALA A 117 9.52 1.69 4.81
C ALA A 117 9.34 1.28 6.28
N VAL A 118 8.72 2.15 7.06
CA VAL A 118 8.50 1.91 8.49
C VAL A 118 7.02 1.64 8.73
N GLU A 119 6.74 0.56 9.43
CA GLU A 119 5.41 0.25 9.94
C GLU A 119 5.34 0.60 11.43
N ILE A 120 4.34 1.38 11.80
CA ILE A 120 4.07 1.80 13.16
C ILE A 120 2.77 1.15 13.59
N ARG A 121 2.84 0.29 14.60
CA ARG A 121 1.67 -0.29 15.26
C ARG A 121 1.54 0.32 16.65
N GLY A 122 0.33 0.69 17.04
CA GLY A 122 0.08 1.29 18.34
C GLY A 122 0.05 2.83 18.32
N PRO A 123 0.15 3.46 19.50
CA PRO A 123 0.09 4.91 19.62
C PRO A 123 1.30 5.60 18.95
N MET A 124 1.05 6.78 18.40
CA MET A 124 2.11 7.68 17.93
C MET A 124 2.43 8.69 19.02
N ASP A 125 3.67 8.68 19.51
CA ASP A 125 4.22 9.65 20.43
C ASP A 125 5.53 10.25 19.89
N VAL A 126 6.05 11.26 20.58
CA VAL A 126 7.27 11.99 20.21
C VAL A 126 8.49 11.06 20.14
N ASP A 127 8.55 10.03 20.98
CA ASP A 127 9.68 9.11 21.01
C ASP A 127 9.66 8.15 19.81
N VAL A 128 8.49 7.62 19.46
CA VAL A 128 8.27 6.87 18.22
C VAL A 128 8.63 7.75 17.02
N ALA A 129 8.08 8.97 16.97
CA ALA A 129 8.29 9.88 15.84
C ALA A 129 9.77 10.23 15.65
N ARG A 130 10.50 10.46 16.75
CA ARG A 130 11.95 10.70 16.74
C ARG A 130 12.74 9.48 16.22
N ARG A 131 12.43 8.26 16.69
CA ARG A 131 13.08 7.03 16.22
C ARG A 131 12.82 6.78 14.73
N VAL A 132 11.59 6.97 14.28
CA VAL A 132 11.19 6.82 12.88
C VAL A 132 11.87 7.88 12.00
N SER A 133 11.91 9.13 12.43
CA SER A 133 12.55 10.21 11.67
C SER A 133 14.05 10.00 11.49
N ALA A 134 14.72 9.40 12.49
CA ALA A 134 16.15 9.13 12.44
C ALA A 134 16.56 8.20 11.29
N VAL A 135 15.68 7.28 10.86
CA VAL A 135 15.96 6.37 9.74
C VAL A 135 15.56 6.92 8.37
N ARG A 136 15.07 8.18 8.32
CA ARG A 136 14.68 8.90 7.09
C ARG A 136 13.85 8.03 6.12
N PRO A 137 12.70 7.50 6.56
CA PRO A 137 11.89 6.62 5.74
C PRO A 137 11.43 7.26 4.44
N SER A 138 11.39 6.44 3.39
CA SER A 138 10.71 6.77 2.14
C SER A 138 9.21 6.54 2.24
N ARG A 139 8.76 5.66 3.15
CA ARG A 139 7.35 5.36 3.44
C ARG A 139 7.14 5.15 4.93
N VAL A 140 6.04 5.66 5.46
CA VAL A 140 5.61 5.39 6.84
C VAL A 140 4.16 4.96 6.81
N ALA A 141 3.90 3.76 7.31
CA ALA A 141 2.57 3.22 7.47
C ALA A 141 2.18 3.19 8.94
N TRP A 142 1.08 3.85 9.32
CA TRP A 142 0.58 3.86 10.69
C TRP A 142 -0.72 3.05 10.81
N TYR A 143 -0.68 2.06 11.70
CA TYR A 143 -1.77 1.14 12.04
C TYR A 143 -2.08 1.30 13.54
N SER A 144 -2.81 2.34 13.88
CA SER A 144 -3.33 2.56 15.24
C SER A 144 -4.68 1.88 15.42
N ARG A 145 -5.03 1.53 16.67
CA ARG A 145 -6.45 1.32 17.01
C ARG A 145 -7.16 2.67 17.14
N PRO A 146 -8.50 2.75 16.99
CA PRO A 146 -9.24 4.01 17.14
C PRO A 146 -8.93 4.75 18.45
N GLU A 147 -8.79 4.03 19.56
CA GLU A 147 -8.48 4.58 20.88
C GLU A 147 -7.04 5.12 21.02
N GLU A 148 -6.12 4.71 20.14
CA GLU A 148 -4.71 5.13 20.12
C GLU A 148 -4.47 6.32 19.17
N ALA A 149 -5.41 6.59 18.26
CA ALA A 149 -5.32 7.60 17.21
C ALA A 149 -5.66 9.01 17.73
N THR A 150 -4.80 9.57 18.59
CA THR A 150 -4.99 10.91 19.16
C THR A 150 -4.62 12.02 18.18
N LEU A 151 -5.15 13.24 18.37
CA LEU A 151 -4.76 14.42 17.58
C LEU A 151 -3.27 14.76 17.72
N ALA A 152 -2.70 14.57 18.91
CA ALA A 152 -1.27 14.76 19.13
C ALA A 152 -0.45 13.75 18.32
N GLY A 153 -0.81 12.47 18.39
CA GLY A 153 -0.16 11.42 17.59
C GLY A 153 -0.32 11.66 16.09
N TRP A 154 -1.47 12.20 15.65
CA TRP A 154 -1.63 12.63 14.27
C TRP A 154 -0.66 13.75 13.88
N GLY A 155 -0.52 14.77 14.75
CA GLY A 155 0.42 15.87 14.56
C GLY A 155 1.86 15.40 14.38
N GLU A 156 2.28 14.39 15.14
CA GLU A 156 3.58 13.75 14.98
C GLU A 156 3.67 12.98 13.64
N PHE A 157 2.67 12.17 13.31
CA PHE A 157 2.66 11.33 12.11
C PHE A 157 2.83 12.14 10.81
N VAL A 158 2.09 13.25 10.66
CA VAL A 158 2.13 14.05 9.43
C VAL A 158 3.47 14.77 9.23
N GLN A 159 4.22 15.00 10.32
CA GLN A 159 5.53 15.63 10.29
C GLN A 159 6.67 14.67 9.95
N LEU A 160 6.43 13.35 10.00
CA LEU A 160 7.43 12.36 9.62
C LEU A 160 7.89 12.56 8.17
N PRO A 161 9.08 12.09 7.76
CA PRO A 161 9.48 12.10 6.36
C PRO A 161 8.79 10.97 5.55
N GLY A 162 8.95 10.98 4.23
CA GLY A 162 8.46 9.92 3.33
C GLY A 162 6.99 10.04 2.90
N ALA A 163 6.46 9.05 2.18
CA ALA A 163 5.03 8.97 1.87
C ALA A 163 4.25 8.40 3.06
N LYS A 164 3.10 9.00 3.39
CA LYS A 164 2.34 8.67 4.61
C LYS A 164 1.19 7.78 4.21
N LEU A 165 1.15 6.60 4.79
CA LEU A 165 0.16 5.59 4.52
C LEU A 165 -0.61 5.37 5.82
N MET A 166 -1.92 5.51 5.77
CA MET A 166 -2.78 5.06 6.87
C MET A 166 -3.23 3.65 6.56
N GLY A 167 -2.96 2.73 7.48
CA GLY A 167 -3.46 1.37 7.41
C GLY A 167 -4.96 1.31 7.70
N PRO A 168 -5.65 0.24 7.28
CA PRO A 168 -7.04 0.03 7.66
C PRO A 168 -7.15 -0.08 9.19
N LEU A 169 -8.04 0.70 9.82
CA LEU A 169 -8.41 0.47 11.22
C LEU A 169 -9.08 -0.91 11.31
N ALA A 170 -8.47 -1.85 12.03
CA ALA A 170 -9.13 -3.10 12.38
C ALA A 170 -10.27 -2.76 13.35
N MET A 171 -11.52 -2.83 12.89
CA MET A 171 -12.68 -2.62 13.73
C MET A 171 -13.42 -3.94 13.93
N ASP A 172 -13.26 -4.52 15.11
CA ASP A 172 -14.16 -5.54 15.61
C ASP A 172 -15.39 -4.84 16.23
N GLY A 173 -16.49 -4.74 15.47
CA GLY A 173 -17.80 -4.33 15.99
C GLY A 173 -18.43 -3.07 15.37
N PRO A 174 -19.71 -2.77 15.73
CA PRO A 174 -20.45 -1.62 15.22
C PRO A 174 -19.94 -0.29 15.80
N VAL A 175 -19.79 0.70 14.92
CA VAL A 175 -19.19 2.01 15.17
C VAL A 175 -20.09 2.85 16.07
N SER A 176 -19.57 3.25 17.23
CA SER A 176 -20.20 4.22 18.13
C SER A 176 -19.29 5.45 18.24
N GLY A 177 -19.59 6.50 17.48
CA GLY A 177 -19.13 7.87 17.75
C GLY A 177 -17.72 8.27 17.27
N GLY A 178 -17.68 9.25 16.36
CA GLY A 178 -16.55 10.18 16.16
C GLY A 178 -15.48 9.79 15.14
N GLY A 179 -15.38 10.54 14.04
CA GLY A 179 -14.14 10.75 13.27
C GLY A 179 -13.70 9.68 12.25
N ALA A 180 -14.34 8.51 12.19
CA ALA A 180 -14.02 7.48 11.20
C ALA A 180 -15.10 7.39 10.12
N TRP A 181 -14.75 7.66 8.84
CA TRP A 181 -15.61 7.22 7.75
C TRP A 181 -15.37 5.74 7.48
N THR A 182 -16.45 4.98 7.50
CA THR A 182 -16.47 3.63 6.94
C THR A 182 -16.93 3.73 5.49
N TRP A 183 -16.08 3.38 4.52
CA TRP A 183 -16.60 3.03 3.20
C TRP A 183 -17.29 1.68 3.33
N ARG A 184 -18.60 1.64 3.09
CA ARG A 184 -19.37 0.40 3.00
C ARG A 184 -19.67 0.16 1.52
N SER A 185 -18.92 -0.73 0.88
CA SER A 185 -19.52 -1.52 -0.19
C SER A 185 -20.03 -2.83 0.41
N PRO A 186 -20.98 -3.53 -0.23
CA PRO A 186 -21.40 -4.87 0.19
C PRO A 186 -20.26 -5.88 0.29
N THR A 187 -19.12 -5.59 -0.37
CA THR A 187 -18.03 -6.51 -0.70
C THR A 187 -16.66 -6.11 -0.11
N SER A 188 -16.55 -4.94 0.53
CA SER A 188 -15.27 -4.47 1.07
C SER A 188 -15.42 -3.53 2.26
N ARG A 189 -14.55 -3.69 3.26
CA ARG A 189 -14.44 -2.82 4.45
C ARG A 189 -13.06 -2.16 4.45
N GLY A 190 -13.02 -0.86 4.19
CA GLY A 190 -11.85 -0.02 4.40
C GLY A 190 -12.23 1.12 5.35
N VAL A 191 -11.47 1.27 6.43
CA VAL A 191 -11.65 2.40 7.36
C VAL A 191 -10.51 3.37 7.14
N VAL A 192 -10.86 4.62 6.86
CA VAL A 192 -9.91 5.68 6.56
C VAL A 192 -10.25 6.86 7.47
N TRP A 193 -9.22 7.44 8.07
CA TRP A 193 -9.39 8.68 8.83
C TRP A 193 -9.58 9.82 7.84
N VAL A 194 -10.66 10.55 8.03
CA VAL A 194 -11.08 11.65 7.18
C VAL A 194 -11.36 12.86 8.05
N ASP A 195 -11.18 14.05 7.50
CA ASP A 195 -11.65 15.27 8.16
C ASP A 195 -13.18 15.21 8.37
N SER A 196 -13.73 16.21 9.07
CA SER A 196 -15.17 16.32 9.32
C SER A 196 -16.03 16.38 8.05
N LYS A 197 -15.42 16.50 6.86
CA LYS A 197 -16.05 16.53 5.54
C LYS A 197 -15.81 15.27 4.72
N GLY A 198 -15.22 14.22 5.30
CA GLY A 198 -15.00 12.96 4.60
C GLY A 198 -13.74 12.93 3.72
N ARG A 199 -12.82 13.89 3.87
CA ARG A 199 -11.60 13.99 3.03
C ARG A 199 -10.38 13.47 3.75
N VAL A 200 -9.52 12.75 3.02
CA VAL A 200 -8.18 12.43 3.50
C VAL A 200 -7.37 13.71 3.66
N PRO A 201 -6.69 13.93 4.80
CA PRO A 201 -5.85 15.12 4.98
C PRO A 201 -4.75 15.23 3.93
N ALA A 202 -4.44 16.47 3.52
CA ALA A 202 -3.44 16.74 2.49
C ALA A 202 -2.07 16.13 2.85
N GLY A 203 -1.41 15.49 1.88
CA GLY A 203 -0.10 14.86 2.06
C GLY A 203 -0.13 13.42 2.60
N VAL A 204 -1.33 12.88 2.90
CA VAL A 204 -1.51 11.47 3.27
C VAL A 204 -2.11 10.71 2.10
N VAL A 205 -1.49 9.57 1.79
CA VAL A 205 -1.96 8.65 0.76
C VAL A 205 -2.92 7.66 1.40
N ARG A 206 -4.10 7.53 0.81
CA ARG A 206 -5.12 6.56 1.22
C ARG A 206 -4.70 5.17 0.76
N ARG A 207 -4.60 4.22 1.68
CA ARG A 207 -4.35 2.81 1.38
C ARG A 207 -5.56 1.97 1.76
N ILE A 208 -6.22 1.36 0.77
CA ILE A 208 -7.45 0.59 0.97
C ILE A 208 -7.14 -0.89 0.85
N ARG A 209 -7.41 -1.65 1.91
CA ARG A 209 -7.38 -3.11 1.85
C ARG A 209 -8.63 -3.63 1.15
N VAL A 210 -8.42 -4.43 0.12
CA VAL A 210 -9.48 -4.96 -0.74
C VAL A 210 -9.57 -6.47 -0.56
N ARG A 211 -10.75 -6.95 -0.14
CA ARG A 211 -11.01 -8.38 0.12
C ARG A 211 -11.78 -9.06 -1.01
N GLU A 212 -12.44 -8.29 -1.85
CA GLU A 212 -13.19 -8.80 -3.01
C GLU A 212 -13.02 -7.85 -4.20
N LEU A 213 -13.24 -8.36 -5.41
CA LEU A 213 -13.18 -7.55 -6.62
C LEU A 213 -14.24 -6.45 -6.58
N LEU A 214 -13.81 -5.20 -6.72
CA LEU A 214 -14.72 -4.05 -6.79
C LEU A 214 -15.34 -3.95 -8.19
N GLU A 215 -16.57 -3.46 -8.29
CA GLU A 215 -17.16 -3.13 -9.59
C GLU A 215 -16.37 -2.01 -10.27
N GLU A 216 -16.41 -1.97 -11.61
CA GLU A 216 -15.65 -0.99 -12.39
C GLU A 216 -16.06 0.45 -12.05
N SER A 217 -17.37 0.69 -11.92
CA SER A 217 -17.95 1.98 -11.52
C SER A 217 -17.43 2.47 -10.15
N ALA A 218 -17.25 1.55 -9.19
CA ALA A 218 -16.73 1.86 -7.86
C ALA A 218 -15.24 2.22 -7.91
N LEU A 219 -14.45 1.52 -8.73
CA LEU A 219 -13.05 1.83 -8.96
C LEU A 219 -12.88 3.19 -9.64
N VAL A 220 -13.67 3.48 -10.70
CA VAL A 220 -13.62 4.80 -11.38
C VAL A 220 -13.94 5.90 -10.39
N SER A 221 -15.03 5.75 -9.64
CA SER A 221 -15.45 6.75 -8.66
C SER A 221 -14.35 7.01 -7.63
N LEU A 222 -13.69 5.96 -7.14
CA LEU A 222 -12.61 6.06 -6.18
C LEU A 222 -11.40 6.83 -6.74
N PHE A 223 -10.91 6.44 -7.92
CA PHE A 223 -9.71 7.05 -8.50
C PHE A 223 -9.95 8.45 -9.10
N VAL A 224 -11.18 8.76 -9.51
CA VAL A 224 -11.55 10.12 -9.94
C VAL A 224 -11.62 11.07 -8.74
N GLN A 225 -12.19 10.63 -7.63
CA GLN A 225 -12.30 11.44 -6.42
C GLN A 225 -10.95 11.61 -5.72
N GLU A 226 -10.16 10.52 -5.65
CA GLU A 226 -8.88 10.49 -4.95
C GLU A 226 -7.81 9.76 -5.79
N PRO A 227 -7.19 10.45 -6.78
CA PRO A 227 -6.22 9.84 -7.71
C PRO A 227 -4.98 9.25 -7.04
N ALA A 228 -4.66 9.69 -5.82
CA ALA A 228 -3.51 9.21 -5.05
C ALA A 228 -3.79 7.90 -4.30
N THR A 229 -5.00 7.34 -4.37
CA THR A 229 -5.36 6.12 -3.64
C THR A 229 -4.50 4.93 -4.05
N GLU A 230 -4.00 4.18 -3.08
CA GLU A 230 -3.35 2.89 -3.28
C GLU A 230 -4.28 1.75 -2.81
N LEU A 231 -4.31 0.66 -3.57
CA LEU A 231 -5.01 -0.56 -3.16
C LEU A 231 -4.03 -1.52 -2.47
N GLU A 232 -4.54 -2.36 -1.58
CA GLU A 232 -3.79 -3.36 -0.85
C GLU A 232 -4.52 -4.70 -0.86
N ILE A 233 -3.78 -5.78 -1.14
CA ILE A 233 -4.28 -7.16 -1.09
C ILE A 233 -3.30 -8.02 -0.30
N GLU A 234 -3.83 -8.89 0.57
CA GLU A 234 -3.06 -9.96 1.21
C GLU A 234 -3.09 -11.20 0.32
N VAL A 235 -1.91 -11.77 0.08
CA VAL A 235 -1.72 -12.89 -0.85
C VAL A 235 -1.12 -14.07 -0.07
N GLY A 236 -1.95 -15.09 0.12
CA GLY A 236 -1.55 -16.40 0.62
C GLY A 236 -0.87 -17.26 -0.45
N ALA A 237 -0.30 -18.39 -0.03
CA ALA A 237 0.29 -19.37 -0.93
C ALA A 237 -0.73 -20.35 -1.52
N ASP A 238 -2.00 -20.26 -1.11
CA ASP A 238 -3.07 -21.07 -1.65
C ASP A 238 -3.48 -20.61 -3.06
N PRO A 239 -3.93 -21.53 -3.94
CA PRO A 239 -4.26 -21.20 -5.32
C PRO A 239 -5.38 -20.14 -5.46
N GLU A 240 -6.30 -20.07 -4.49
CA GLU A 240 -7.42 -19.12 -4.52
C GLU A 240 -6.92 -17.70 -4.32
N SER A 241 -6.11 -17.46 -3.29
CA SER A 241 -5.51 -16.16 -3.01
C SER A 241 -4.59 -15.70 -4.14
N LEU A 242 -3.81 -16.61 -4.72
CA LEU A 242 -2.95 -16.34 -5.88
C LEU A 242 -3.76 -15.99 -7.13
N GLY A 243 -4.82 -16.75 -7.42
CA GLY A 243 -5.73 -16.48 -8.53
C GLY A 243 -6.42 -15.13 -8.38
N TYR A 244 -6.86 -14.80 -7.17
CA TYR A 244 -7.46 -13.50 -6.83
C TYR A 244 -6.48 -12.34 -7.03
N ALA A 245 -5.23 -12.48 -6.58
CA ALA A 245 -4.20 -11.46 -6.77
C ALA A 245 -3.89 -11.24 -8.27
N ARG A 246 -3.77 -12.31 -9.05
CA ARG A 246 -3.57 -12.23 -10.52
C ARG A 246 -4.71 -11.51 -11.20
N ALA A 247 -5.96 -11.86 -10.86
CA ALA A 247 -7.13 -11.22 -11.44
C ALA A 247 -7.15 -9.70 -11.19
N TRP A 248 -6.69 -9.25 -10.02
CA TRP A 248 -6.53 -7.82 -9.73
C TRP A 248 -5.44 -7.14 -10.55
N VAL A 249 -4.27 -7.79 -10.70
CA VAL A 249 -3.17 -7.27 -11.52
C VAL A 249 -3.62 -7.14 -12.98
N GLU A 250 -4.15 -8.21 -13.57
CA GLU A 250 -4.62 -8.23 -14.95
C GLU A 250 -5.70 -7.18 -15.21
N ARG A 251 -6.65 -7.04 -14.29
CA ARG A 251 -7.73 -6.06 -14.42
C ARG A 251 -7.22 -4.62 -14.38
N LEU A 252 -6.33 -4.29 -13.46
CA LEU A 252 -5.77 -2.94 -13.35
C LEU A 252 -4.84 -2.62 -14.53
N GLU A 253 -4.07 -3.59 -15.00
CA GLU A 253 -3.24 -3.45 -16.22
C GLU A 253 -4.10 -3.23 -17.47
N ALA A 254 -5.20 -3.97 -17.61
CA ALA A 254 -6.14 -3.82 -18.72
C ALA A 254 -6.78 -2.43 -18.73
N ALA A 255 -7.14 -1.91 -17.55
CA ALA A 255 -7.66 -0.55 -17.37
C ALA A 255 -6.65 0.51 -17.86
N VAL A 256 -5.37 0.41 -17.46
CA VAL A 256 -4.32 1.32 -17.93
C VAL A 256 -4.10 1.22 -19.45
N SER A 257 -4.00 -0.02 -19.97
CA SER A 257 -3.65 -0.30 -21.37
C SER A 257 -4.79 0.03 -22.35
N GLY A 258 -6.04 0.02 -21.90
CA GLY A 258 -7.22 0.41 -22.68
C GLY A 258 -7.21 1.88 -23.16
N SER A 259 -6.22 2.68 -22.75
CA SER A 259 -5.98 4.05 -23.20
C SER A 259 -5.27 4.18 -24.56
N ALA A 260 -4.75 3.09 -25.15
CA ALA A 260 -3.88 3.13 -26.32
C ALA A 260 -4.54 2.75 -27.67
N ARG A 261 -5.88 2.75 -27.77
CA ARG A 261 -6.60 2.47 -29.02
C ARG A 261 -7.59 3.55 -29.40
#